data_AF-A0A535C8M1-F1
#
_entry.id   AF-A0A535C8M1-F1
#
_cell.length_a   1.000
_cell.length_b   1.000
_cell.length_c   1.000
_cell.angle_alpha   90.00
_cell.angle_beta   90.00
_cell.angle_gamma   90.00
#
_symmetry.space_group_name_H-M   'P 1'
#
loop_
_entity.id
_entity.type
_entity.pdbx_description
1 polymer ?
#
loop_
_entity_poly.entity_id
_entity_poly.type
_entity_poly.pdbx_seq_one_letter_code
_entity_poly.pdbx_strand_id
1 'polypeptide(L)'
;MSVLWNANNPGAAIQLGDIEEGARALDVRIDAFAIHDAQELSQALEKIATSLPDGLLIAPAFNIAFDVKLISNFAIDAKLPHVFSSDLPWAAAGGLMEIGANSAAEMQRAAVFVDKILRGARPADLPVELPTKFDVILNLTTAERIGLAIPPAVLAQATEVIR
;
A
#
# COMPACT_ATOMS: atom_id res chain seq x y z
N MET A 1 -9.94 11.46 -2.63
CA MET A 1 -9.31 10.17 -2.26
C MET A 1 -9.36 10.00 -0.75
N SER A 2 -9.62 8.80 -0.25
CA SER A 2 -9.53 8.50 1.18
C SER A 2 -8.27 7.68 1.48
N VAL A 3 -7.68 7.90 2.66
CA VAL A 3 -6.47 7.20 3.11
C VAL A 3 -6.73 6.52 4.45
N LEU A 4 -6.47 5.21 4.52
CA LEU A 4 -6.45 4.47 5.79
C LEU A 4 -4.99 4.32 6.24
N TRP A 5 -4.67 4.73 7.47
CA TRP A 5 -3.31 4.60 8.02
C TRP A 5 -3.34 4.12 9.47
N ASN A 6 -2.28 3.38 9.87
CA ASN A 6 -2.18 2.79 11.20
C ASN A 6 -1.59 3.81 12.19
N ALA A 7 -2.43 4.34 13.07
CA ALA A 7 -2.05 5.33 14.07
C ALA A 7 -1.19 4.77 15.21
N ASN A 8 -1.15 3.44 15.39
CA ASN A 8 -0.23 2.79 16.34
C ASN A 8 1.21 2.70 15.81
N ASN A 9 1.46 3.06 14.55
CA ASN A 9 2.79 3.06 13.96
C ASN A 9 3.32 4.50 13.83
N PRO A 10 4.32 4.91 14.63
CA PRO A 10 4.92 6.24 14.53
C PRO A 10 5.46 6.57 13.13
N GLY A 11 5.92 5.57 12.38
CA GLY A 11 6.38 5.74 11.00
C GLY A 11 5.26 6.07 10.01
N ALA A 12 4.01 5.67 10.30
CA ALA A 12 2.88 5.91 9.42
C ALA A 12 2.48 7.40 9.38
N ALA A 13 2.74 8.17 10.46
CA ALA A 13 2.51 9.61 10.47
C ALA A 13 3.46 10.35 9.51
N ILE A 14 4.70 9.88 9.38
CA ILE A 14 5.67 10.43 8.40
C ILE A 14 5.18 10.12 6.98
N GLN A 15 4.80 8.86 6.73
CA GLN A 15 4.30 8.42 5.43
C GLN A 15 3.01 9.16 5.02
N LEU A 16 2.12 9.46 5.98
CA LEU A 16 0.94 10.28 5.71
C LEU A 16 1.34 11.69 5.26
N GLY A 17 2.36 12.29 5.86
CA GLY A 17 2.91 13.58 5.42
C GLY A 17 3.40 13.54 3.97
N ASP A 18 4.14 12.50 3.59
CA ASP A 18 4.61 12.30 2.20
C ASP A 18 3.43 12.13 1.22
N ILE A 19 2.41 11.37 1.63
CA ILE A 19 1.17 11.17 0.86
C ILE A 19 0.42 12.50 0.67
N GLU A 20 0.28 13.31 1.72
CA GLU A 20 -0.36 14.63 1.67
C GLU A 20 0.41 15.62 0.79
N GLU A 21 1.74 15.59 0.83
CA GLU A 21 2.59 16.40 -0.03
C GLU A 21 2.42 16.02 -1.51
N GLY A 22 2.50 14.72 -1.82
CA GLY A 22 2.29 14.21 -3.18
C GLY A 22 0.89 14.54 -3.71
N ALA A 23 -0.14 14.40 -2.88
CA ALA A 23 -1.50 14.74 -3.26
C ALA A 23 -1.68 16.24 -3.51
N ARG A 24 -1.04 17.11 -2.71
CA ARG A 24 -1.04 18.56 -2.96
C ARG A 24 -0.39 18.92 -4.29
N ALA A 25 0.71 18.25 -4.65
CA ALA A 25 1.39 18.45 -5.93
C ALA A 25 0.53 18.00 -7.14
N LEU A 26 -0.40 17.07 -6.91
CA LEU A 26 -1.31 16.52 -7.93
C LEU A 26 -2.73 17.12 -7.89
N ASP A 27 -2.97 18.13 -7.04
CA ASP A 27 -4.30 18.71 -6.79
C ASP A 27 -5.37 17.67 -6.37
N VAL A 28 -4.94 16.65 -5.62
CA VAL A 28 -5.82 15.61 -5.09
C VAL A 28 -6.19 15.94 -3.64
N ARG A 29 -7.49 16.00 -3.36
CA ARG A 29 -7.98 16.09 -1.98
C ARG A 29 -7.88 14.73 -1.27
N ILE A 30 -7.27 14.74 -0.09
CA ILE A 30 -7.18 13.59 0.81
C ILE A 30 -8.15 13.75 1.99
N ASP A 31 -8.84 12.66 2.32
CA ASP A 31 -9.53 12.46 3.59
C ASP A 31 -8.87 11.28 4.33
N ALA A 32 -8.09 11.60 5.36
CA ALA A 32 -7.24 10.63 6.06
C ALA A 32 -7.89 10.13 7.36
N PHE A 33 -7.93 8.82 7.52
CA PHE A 33 -8.51 8.13 8.68
C PHE A 33 -7.41 7.43 9.47
N ALA A 34 -7.16 7.94 10.67
CA ALA A 34 -6.29 7.33 11.66
C ALA A 34 -7.01 6.12 12.27
N ILE A 35 -6.43 4.93 12.12
CA ILE A 35 -7.01 3.69 12.64
C ILE A 35 -6.10 3.16 13.75
N HIS A 36 -6.66 2.83 14.91
CA HIS A 36 -5.98 2.15 16.01
C HIS A 36 -6.45 0.71 16.19
N ASP A 37 -7.70 0.42 15.82
CA ASP A 37 -8.33 -0.89 16.01
C ASP A 37 -9.40 -1.21 14.96
N ALA A 38 -10.01 -2.38 15.07
CA ALA A 38 -11.04 -2.87 14.15
C ALA A 38 -12.36 -2.06 14.22
N GLN A 39 -12.69 -1.47 15.37
CA GLN A 39 -13.90 -0.66 15.52
C GLN A 39 -13.75 0.66 14.77
N GLU A 40 -12.60 1.32 14.90
CA GLU A 40 -12.28 2.52 14.14
C GLU A 40 -12.20 2.24 12.63
N LEU A 41 -11.66 1.09 12.22
CA LEU A 41 -11.69 0.66 10.82
C LEU A 41 -13.13 0.59 10.30
N SER A 42 -14.02 -0.07 11.04
CA SER A 42 -15.43 -0.22 10.64
C SER A 42 -16.12 1.13 10.48
N GLN A 43 -15.91 2.05 11.42
CA GLN A 43 -16.44 3.43 11.34
C GLN A 43 -15.86 4.23 10.17
N ALA A 44 -14.58 4.05 9.87
CA ALA A 44 -13.95 4.69 8.71
C ALA A 44 -14.56 4.17 7.40
N LEU A 45 -14.76 2.86 7.27
CA LEU A 45 -15.39 2.27 6.09
C LEU A 45 -16.84 2.76 5.91
N GLU A 46 -17.62 2.92 6.98
CA GLU A 46 -18.97 3.52 6.91
C GLU A 46 -18.94 4.97 6.39
N LYS A 47 -17.98 5.77 6.85
CA LYS A 47 -17.79 7.15 6.36
C LYS A 47 -17.34 7.18 4.91
N ILE A 48 -16.45 6.28 4.50
CA ILE A 48 -16.01 6.13 3.11
C ILE A 48 -17.19 5.73 2.21
N ALA A 49 -18.04 4.81 2.66
CA ALA A 49 -19.24 4.41 1.91
C ALA A 49 -20.23 5.56 1.72
N THR A 50 -20.28 6.50 2.66
CA THR A 50 -21.16 7.68 2.58
C THR A 50 -20.56 8.79 1.71
N SER A 51 -19.25 9.02 1.81
CA SER A 51 -18.54 10.08 1.09
C SER A 51 -18.20 9.72 -0.36
N LEU A 52 -18.14 8.43 -0.69
CA LEU A 52 -17.87 7.89 -2.03
C LEU A 52 -16.68 8.59 -2.71
N PRO A 53 -15.46 8.45 -2.16
CA PRO A 53 -14.27 9.04 -2.78
C PRO A 53 -13.97 8.40 -4.14
N ASP A 54 -13.16 9.08 -4.96
CA ASP A 54 -12.73 8.53 -6.27
C ASP A 54 -11.75 7.35 -6.14
N GLY A 55 -11.20 7.14 -4.95
CA GLY A 55 -10.27 6.05 -4.67
C GLY A 55 -9.90 5.93 -3.20
N LEU A 56 -9.38 4.74 -2.85
CA LEU A 56 -8.95 4.38 -1.51
C LEU A 56 -7.47 3.98 -1.51
N LEU A 57 -6.65 4.68 -0.73
CA LEU A 57 -5.26 4.32 -0.50
C LEU A 57 -5.12 3.72 0.89
N ILE A 58 -4.46 2.57 0.97
CA ILE A 58 -4.08 1.95 2.23
C ILE A 58 -2.59 2.19 2.40
N ALA A 59 -2.24 2.99 3.41
CA ALA A 59 -0.88 3.44 3.66
C ALA A 59 0.04 2.26 4.03
N PRO A 60 1.37 2.42 3.91
CA PRO A 60 2.32 1.38 4.30
C PRO A 60 2.22 0.98 5.77
N ALA A 61 2.68 -0.24 6.06
CA ALA A 61 2.66 -0.82 7.39
C ALA A 61 1.26 -0.79 8.06
N PHE A 62 0.21 -0.89 7.25
CA PHE A 62 -1.16 -1.07 7.72
C PHE A 62 -1.39 -2.52 8.16
N ASN A 63 -0.95 -2.84 9.37
CA ASN A 63 -1.01 -4.16 9.98
C ASN A 63 -2.08 -4.28 11.08
N ILE A 64 -3.08 -3.39 11.09
CA ILE A 64 -4.21 -3.52 11.99
C ILE A 64 -5.06 -4.70 11.53
N ALA A 65 -5.01 -5.77 12.33
CA ALA A 65 -5.88 -6.93 12.25
C ALA A 65 -5.95 -7.67 10.89
N PHE A 66 -4.92 -7.57 10.01
CA PHE A 66 -4.71 -8.38 8.79
C PHE A 66 -5.95 -8.73 7.94
N ASP A 67 -7.03 -7.95 8.01
CA ASP A 67 -8.25 -8.28 7.29
C ASP A 67 -8.22 -7.64 5.90
N VAL A 68 -7.22 -8.09 5.14
CA VAL A 68 -7.04 -7.76 3.74
C VAL A 68 -8.30 -7.99 2.94
N LYS A 69 -9.01 -9.07 3.29
CA LYS A 69 -10.26 -9.46 2.67
C LYS A 69 -11.38 -8.48 3.01
N LEU A 70 -11.52 -8.04 4.26
CA LEU A 70 -12.53 -7.05 4.65
C LEU A 70 -12.40 -5.77 3.84
N ILE A 71 -11.20 -5.17 3.80
CA ILE A 71 -10.98 -3.91 3.08
C ILE A 71 -11.17 -4.10 1.57
N SER A 72 -10.61 -5.18 1.01
CA SER A 72 -10.73 -5.47 -0.43
C SER A 72 -12.18 -5.74 -0.82
N ASN A 73 -12.92 -6.54 -0.04
CA ASN A 73 -14.34 -6.83 -0.31
C ASN A 73 -15.19 -5.56 -0.20
N PHE A 74 -14.98 -4.76 0.86
CA PHE A 74 -15.64 -3.46 0.98
C PHE A 74 -15.41 -2.59 -0.26
N ALA A 75 -14.14 -2.44 -0.68
CA ALA A 75 -13.81 -1.60 -1.82
C ALA A 75 -14.42 -2.15 -3.12
N ILE A 76 -14.46 -3.47 -3.29
CA ILE A 76 -15.08 -4.10 -4.46
C ILE A 76 -16.59 -3.90 -4.48
N ASP A 77 -17.26 -4.13 -3.35
CA ASP A 77 -18.70 -3.97 -3.22
C ASP A 77 -19.11 -2.50 -3.43
N ALA A 78 -18.27 -1.57 -2.98
CA ALA A 78 -18.41 -0.13 -3.24
C ALA A 78 -17.97 0.31 -4.65
N LYS A 79 -17.45 -0.61 -5.49
CA LYS A 79 -16.84 -0.33 -6.80
C LYS A 79 -15.76 0.76 -6.76
N LEU A 80 -15.01 0.78 -5.67
CA LEU A 80 -14.01 1.77 -5.34
C LEU A 80 -12.61 1.31 -5.81
N PRO A 81 -11.95 2.05 -6.72
CA PRO A 81 -10.55 1.80 -7.04
C PRO A 81 -9.69 1.94 -5.79
N HIS A 82 -8.81 0.97 -5.55
CA HIS A 82 -8.02 0.95 -4.32
C HIS A 82 -6.59 0.45 -4.55
N VAL A 83 -5.66 1.03 -3.81
CA VAL A 83 -4.23 0.71 -3.91
C VAL A 83 -3.70 0.42 -2.52
N PHE A 84 -2.93 -0.66 -2.41
CA PHE A 84 -2.17 -1.00 -1.21
C PHE A 84 -0.71 -0.61 -1.42
N SER A 85 -0.18 0.20 -0.52
CA SER A 85 1.27 0.37 -0.47
C SER A 85 1.82 -0.64 0.54
N SER A 86 2.29 -1.79 0.08
CA SER A 86 2.67 -2.86 1.01
C SER A 86 3.60 -3.91 0.40
N ASP A 87 4.23 -4.67 1.29
CA ASP A 87 5.09 -5.82 1.08
C ASP A 87 4.36 -7.17 1.36
N LEU A 88 3.04 -7.13 1.54
CA LEU A 88 2.12 -8.28 1.66
C LEU A 88 1.32 -8.47 0.36
N PRO A 89 0.89 -9.70 0.02
CA PRO A 89 0.27 -10.00 -1.28
C PRO A 89 -1.23 -9.60 -1.34
N TRP A 90 -1.54 -8.31 -1.23
CA TRP A 90 -2.93 -7.82 -1.20
C TRP A 90 -3.62 -8.02 -2.54
N ALA A 91 -2.91 -7.78 -3.65
CA ALA A 91 -3.48 -8.00 -4.98
C ALA A 91 -3.91 -9.47 -5.17
N ALA A 92 -3.10 -10.43 -4.67
CA ALA A 92 -3.43 -11.85 -4.69
C ALA A 92 -4.60 -12.22 -3.76
N ALA A 93 -4.83 -11.46 -2.70
CA ALA A 93 -5.95 -11.67 -1.78
C ALA A 93 -7.27 -11.03 -2.25
N GLY A 94 -7.28 -10.40 -3.43
CA GLY A 94 -8.45 -9.80 -4.06
C GLY A 94 -8.35 -8.28 -4.22
N GLY A 95 -7.28 -7.64 -3.75
CA GLY A 95 -7.03 -6.22 -3.96
C GLY A 95 -6.86 -5.86 -5.43
N LEU A 96 -7.11 -4.60 -5.80
CA LEU A 96 -6.98 -4.11 -7.18
C LEU A 96 -5.52 -3.92 -7.58
N MET A 97 -4.76 -3.18 -6.78
CA MET A 97 -3.39 -2.80 -7.11
C MET A 97 -2.52 -2.77 -5.85
N GLU A 98 -1.27 -3.15 -6.01
CA GLU A 98 -0.25 -3.11 -4.97
C GLU A 98 1.02 -2.46 -5.52
N ILE A 99 1.58 -1.52 -4.76
CA ILE A 99 2.85 -0.85 -5.09
C ILE A 99 3.75 -0.89 -3.87
N GLY A 100 4.85 -1.62 -3.96
CA GLY A 100 5.73 -1.86 -2.81
C GLY A 100 7.17 -2.07 -3.22
N ALA A 101 8.09 -1.95 -2.26
CA ALA A 101 9.46 -2.36 -2.47
C ALA A 101 9.52 -3.87 -2.73
N ASN A 102 10.43 -4.31 -3.61
CA ASN A 102 10.58 -5.74 -3.88
C ASN A 102 11.23 -6.44 -2.67
N SER A 103 10.42 -7.12 -1.86
CA SER A 103 10.86 -7.75 -0.59
C SER A 103 12.00 -8.74 -0.80
N ALA A 104 12.02 -9.48 -1.91
CA ALA A 104 13.10 -10.41 -2.21
C ALA A 104 14.44 -9.70 -2.45
N ALA A 105 14.44 -8.59 -3.19
CA ALA A 105 15.62 -7.76 -3.42
C ALA A 105 16.09 -7.11 -2.10
N GLU A 106 15.16 -6.63 -1.27
CA GLU A 106 15.49 -6.11 0.07
C GLU A 106 16.16 -7.17 0.95
N MET A 107 15.61 -8.38 1.00
CA MET A 107 16.20 -9.49 1.77
C MET A 107 17.60 -9.87 1.27
N GLN A 108 17.81 -9.86 -0.06
CA GLN A 108 19.14 -10.07 -0.65
C GLN A 108 20.12 -8.96 -0.23
N ARG A 109 19.70 -7.70 -0.21
CA ARG A 109 20.53 -6.58 0.28
C ARG A 109 20.82 -6.70 1.77
N ALA A 110 19.83 -7.07 2.59
CA ALA A 110 20.01 -7.31 4.01
C ALA A 110 21.05 -8.42 4.27
N ALA A 111 21.04 -9.50 3.50
CA ALA A 111 22.03 -10.58 3.62
C ALA A 111 23.47 -10.10 3.37
N VAL A 112 23.67 -9.14 2.45
CA VAL A 112 24.99 -8.52 2.22
C VAL A 112 25.46 -7.74 3.45
N PHE A 113 24.55 -7.06 4.16
CA PHE A 113 24.89 -6.34 5.39
C PHE A 113 25.26 -7.33 6.51
N VAL A 114 24.50 -8.41 6.64
CA VAL A 114 24.80 -9.48 7.59
C VAL A 114 26.19 -10.07 7.33
N ASP A 115 26.55 -10.41 6.09
CA ASP A 115 27.89 -10.91 5.74
C ASP A 115 29.00 -9.91 6.12
N LYS A 116 28.83 -8.62 5.82
CA LYS A 116 29.79 -7.58 6.20
C LYS A 116 29.99 -7.49 7.71
N ILE A 117 28.90 -7.52 8.48
CA ILE A 117 28.95 -7.44 9.94
C ILE A 117 29.63 -8.68 10.52
N LEU A 118 29.28 -9.87 10.03
CA LEU A 118 29.92 -11.13 10.46
C LEU A 118 31.41 -11.18 10.13
N ARG A 119 31.87 -10.42 9.13
CA ARG A 119 33.29 -10.22 8.77
C ARG A 119 33.98 -9.08 9.54
N GLY A 120 33.28 -8.42 10.47
CA GLY A 120 33.85 -7.42 11.38
C GLY A 120 33.58 -5.96 11.00
N ALA A 121 32.75 -5.68 9.99
CA ALA A 121 32.30 -4.31 9.74
C ALA A 121 31.43 -3.80 10.91
N ARG A 122 31.67 -2.57 11.37
CA ARG A 122 30.83 -1.97 12.42
C ARG A 122 29.51 -1.50 11.80
N PRO A 123 28.33 -1.80 12.39
CA PRO A 123 27.06 -1.35 11.86
C PRO A 123 26.96 0.18 11.66
N ALA A 124 27.61 0.97 12.53
CA ALA A 124 27.64 2.43 12.44
C ALA A 124 28.40 2.97 11.22
N ASP A 125 29.25 2.16 10.57
CA ASP A 125 29.99 2.54 9.36
C ASP A 125 29.27 2.08 8.08
N LEU A 126 28.21 1.28 8.19
CA LEU A 126 27.44 0.81 7.05
C LEU A 126 26.36 1.83 6.69
N PRO A 127 26.24 2.24 5.41
CA PRO A 127 25.23 3.21 5.00
C PRO A 127 23.83 2.60 5.08
N VAL A 128 22.83 3.42 5.45
CA VAL A 128 21.43 3.03 5.25
C VAL A 128 21.14 3.05 3.74
N GLU A 129 20.62 1.95 3.21
CA GLU A 129 20.23 1.82 1.82
C GLU A 129 18.70 1.94 1.68
N LEU A 130 18.24 2.67 0.68
CA LEU A 130 16.82 2.73 0.30
C LEU A 130 16.51 1.69 -0.79
N PRO A 131 15.26 1.23 -0.90
CA PRO A 131 14.86 0.29 -1.95
C PRO A 131 15.07 0.88 -3.35
N THR A 132 15.67 0.10 -4.25
CA THR A 132 15.90 0.50 -5.65
C THR A 132 15.04 -0.26 -6.64
N LYS A 133 14.26 -1.23 -6.17
CA LYS A 133 13.36 -2.05 -6.97
C LYS A 133 11.99 -2.05 -6.32
N PHE A 134 10.98 -1.80 -7.14
CA PHE A 134 9.59 -1.76 -6.73
C PHE A 134 8.78 -2.70 -7.61
N ASP A 135 7.80 -3.35 -6.99
CA ASP A 135 6.80 -4.13 -7.68
C ASP A 135 5.53 -3.31 -7.84
N VAL A 136 4.89 -3.51 -9.00
CA VAL A 136 3.58 -2.96 -9.34
C VAL A 136 2.73 -4.14 -9.76
N ILE A 137 1.85 -4.58 -8.87
CA ILE A 137 0.99 -5.73 -9.10
C ILE A 137 -0.42 -5.24 -9.40
N LEU A 138 -1.01 -5.72 -10.50
CA LEU A 138 -2.37 -5.38 -10.89
C LEU A 138 -3.25 -6.63 -10.95
N ASN A 139 -4.45 -6.54 -10.38
CA ASN A 139 -5.45 -7.60 -10.44
C ASN A 139 -6.56 -7.24 -11.43
N LEU A 140 -6.53 -7.88 -12.61
CA LEU A 140 -7.51 -7.63 -13.67
C LEU A 140 -8.88 -8.21 -13.33
N THR A 141 -8.95 -9.33 -12.59
CA THR A 141 -10.20 -9.88 -12.09
C THR A 141 -10.92 -8.87 -11.20
N THR A 142 -10.18 -8.19 -10.31
CA THR A 142 -10.73 -7.15 -9.45
C THR A 142 -11.10 -5.90 -10.24
N ALA A 143 -10.27 -5.48 -11.21
CA ALA A 143 -10.59 -4.36 -12.10
C ALA A 143 -11.93 -4.57 -12.84
N GLU A 144 -12.17 -5.78 -13.37
CA GLU A 144 -13.43 -6.15 -14.02
C GLU A 144 -14.61 -6.10 -13.04
N ARG A 145 -14.46 -6.62 -11.81
CA ARG A 145 -15.52 -6.61 -10.79
C ARG A 145 -15.97 -5.19 -10.40
N ILE A 146 -15.04 -4.24 -10.36
CA ILE A 146 -15.36 -2.83 -10.06
C ILE A 146 -15.70 -2.01 -11.32
N GLY A 147 -15.60 -2.61 -12.51
CA GLY A 147 -15.90 -1.94 -13.78
C GLY A 147 -14.84 -0.92 -14.22
N LEU A 148 -13.59 -1.09 -13.80
CA LEU A 148 -12.48 -0.19 -14.11
C LEU A 148 -11.70 -0.71 -15.31
N ALA A 149 -11.67 0.08 -16.39
CA ALA A 149 -10.80 -0.19 -17.53
C ALA A 149 -9.36 0.29 -17.23
N ILE A 150 -8.40 -0.62 -17.21
CA ILE A 150 -6.99 -0.28 -16.99
C ILE A 150 -6.34 0.16 -18.30
N PRO A 151 -5.78 1.38 -18.38
CA PRO A 151 -5.10 1.84 -19.59
C PRO A 151 -3.90 0.97 -19.94
N PRO A 152 -3.61 0.69 -21.23
CA PRO A 152 -2.46 -0.11 -21.64
C PRO A 152 -1.11 0.42 -21.12
N ALA A 153 -0.97 1.75 -21.01
CA ALA A 153 0.24 2.37 -20.47
C ALA A 153 0.46 2.09 -18.96
N VAL A 154 -0.62 1.89 -18.20
CA VAL A 154 -0.55 1.49 -16.78
C VAL A 154 -0.24 0.01 -16.68
N LEU A 155 -0.92 -0.82 -17.50
CA LEU A 155 -0.67 -2.26 -17.56
C LEU A 155 0.78 -2.59 -17.94
N ALA A 156 1.39 -1.79 -18.82
CA ALA A 156 2.78 -1.96 -19.23
C ALA A 156 3.81 -1.65 -18.11
N GLN A 157 3.40 -0.95 -17.04
CA GLN A 157 4.25 -0.69 -15.88
C GLN A 157 4.15 -1.78 -14.82
N ALA A 158 3.18 -2.69 -14.93
CA ALA A 158 2.99 -3.77 -13.97
C ALA A 158 4.16 -4.77 -14.05
N THR A 159 4.76 -5.07 -12.91
CA THR A 159 5.73 -6.16 -12.77
C THR A 159 5.04 -7.52 -12.72
N GLU A 160 3.80 -7.56 -12.25
CA GLU A 160 2.95 -8.75 -12.21
C GLU A 160 1.49 -8.41 -12.51
N VAL A 161 0.79 -9.33 -13.19
CA VAL A 161 -0.62 -9.21 -13.53
C VAL A 161 -1.37 -10.47 -13.13
N ILE A 162 -2.36 -10.32 -12.25
CA ILE A 162 -3.27 -11.38 -11.80
C ILE A 162 -4.51 -11.38 -12.71
N ARG A 163 -4.98 -12.58 -13.07
CA ARG A 163 -6.13 -12.83 -13.96
C ARG A 163 -7.09 -13.83 -13.36
#